data_AF-A0A553DUB8-F1
#
_entry.id   AF-A0A553DUB8-F1
#
_cell.length_a   1.000
_cell.length_b   1.000
_cell.length_c   1.000
_cell.angle_alpha   90.00
_cell.angle_beta   90.00
_cell.angle_gamma   90.00
#
_symmetry.space_group_name_H-M   'P 1'
#
loop_
_entity.id
_entity.type
_entity.pdbx_description
1 polymer ?
#
loop_
_entity_poly.entity_id
_entity_poly.type
_entity_poly.pdbx_seq_one_letter_code
_entity_poly.pdbx_strand_id
1 'polypeptide(L)'
;MAQGGITNIINSPLDVEVGIAKVFTFKFTPTPPILVLPRVTSTYSLNYWTITAPVNGNAISGNINGQTNNTYLYNVSANTNVSASSPSTITATITFGDQAAQFSSITAIPTGNFKDDLGNYAGLIGALGSYTVRVHKIKAPIISPETILDCSNDNVQICAADYDDADSFTWSITGGTIVSGQGSSCITVNPNTNGNVTATCLVKRVSGLSNYTATTTKVITRSARIVNYSVIDSKNWLGIGAGRNLSIIGQNGTTSINWIAPGCTIVGQGTTNATITPTSSIIAGTVVDVYANVTFYGGL
;
A
#
# COMPACT_ATOMS: atom_id res chain seq x y z
N MET A 1 41.61 2.23 16.45
CA MET A 1 40.26 1.65 16.48
C MET A 1 39.90 1.40 17.93
N ALA A 2 38.82 2.01 18.43
CA ALA A 2 38.36 1.83 19.81
C ALA A 2 37.74 0.43 19.96
N GLN A 3 38.48 -0.51 20.53
CA GLN A 3 38.01 -1.89 20.70
C GLN A 3 38.44 -2.39 22.08
N GLY A 4 37.49 -2.35 23.02
CA GLY A 4 37.63 -2.87 24.38
C GLY A 4 36.49 -3.80 24.79
N GLY A 5 35.59 -4.17 23.87
CA GLY A 5 34.45 -5.01 24.17
C GLY A 5 33.49 -5.20 23.01
N ILE A 6 32.45 -5.98 23.27
CA ILE A 6 31.34 -6.26 22.36
C ILE A 6 30.06 -5.66 22.94
N THR A 7 29.30 -4.98 22.09
CA THR A 7 27.97 -4.48 22.43
C THR A 7 26.92 -5.35 21.74
N ASN A 8 26.08 -5.99 22.53
CA ASN A 8 24.99 -6.84 22.06
C ASN A 8 23.65 -6.25 22.47
N ILE A 9 22.63 -6.55 21.68
CA ILE A 9 21.23 -6.25 22.00
C ILE A 9 20.60 -7.59 22.36
N ILE A 10 20.26 -7.76 23.64
CA ILE A 10 20.06 -9.08 24.26
C ILE A 10 18.61 -9.42 24.60
N ASN A 11 17.73 -8.43 24.58
CA ASN A 11 16.30 -8.63 24.72
C ASN A 11 15.59 -7.52 23.97
N SER A 12 15.03 -7.84 22.81
CA SER A 12 14.40 -6.88 21.91
C SER A 12 13.38 -7.58 21.02
N PRO A 13 12.23 -6.95 20.75
CA PRO A 13 11.28 -7.51 19.80
C PRO A 13 11.89 -7.53 18.39
N LEU A 14 11.49 -8.50 17.57
CA LEU A 14 11.82 -8.52 16.14
C LEU A 14 10.90 -7.57 15.35
N ASP A 15 9.68 -7.38 15.83
CA ASP A 15 8.63 -6.60 15.19
C ASP A 15 8.06 -5.55 16.17
N VAL A 16 7.82 -4.33 15.67
CA VAL A 16 7.28 -3.20 16.44
C VAL A 16 6.20 -2.49 15.66
N GLU A 17 5.29 -1.82 16.36
CA GLU A 17 4.24 -0.99 15.77
C GLU A 17 4.64 0.48 15.84
N VAL A 18 4.34 1.25 14.80
CA VAL A 18 4.42 2.72 14.85
C VAL A 18 3.60 3.24 16.04
N GLY A 19 4.22 4.12 16.82
CA GLY A 19 3.59 4.78 17.96
C GLY A 19 3.41 3.93 19.22
N ILE A 20 3.78 2.63 19.21
CA ILE A 20 3.71 1.77 20.40
C ILE A 20 5.11 1.59 21.00
N ALA A 21 5.25 2.01 22.24
CA ALA A 21 6.48 1.90 23.01
C ALA A 21 6.88 0.43 23.24
N LYS A 22 8.16 0.11 23.01
CA LYS A 22 8.77 -1.19 23.31
C LYS A 22 10.10 -1.02 24.04
N VAL A 23 10.41 -1.96 24.93
CA VAL A 23 11.65 -1.95 25.72
C VAL A 23 12.74 -2.72 24.97
N PHE A 24 13.91 -2.10 24.84
CA PHE A 24 15.12 -2.66 24.26
C PHE A 24 16.20 -2.74 25.33
N THR A 25 16.88 -3.89 25.43
CA THR A 25 17.95 -4.12 26.41
C THR A 25 19.30 -4.25 25.70
N PHE A 26 20.24 -3.41 26.08
CA PHE A 26 21.60 -3.34 25.53
C PHE A 26 22.58 -3.85 26.57
N LYS A 27 23.57 -4.65 26.14
CA LYS A 27 24.60 -5.22 26.99
C LYS A 27 25.98 -4.98 26.40
N PHE A 28 26.84 -4.34 27.17
CA PHE A 28 28.26 -4.21 26.84
C PHE A 28 29.05 -5.20 27.69
N THR A 29 29.81 -6.06 27.00
CA THR A 29 30.73 -7.01 27.64
C THR A 29 32.15 -6.65 27.21
N PRO A 30 33.00 -6.19 28.13
CA PRO A 30 34.40 -5.97 27.86
C PRO A 30 35.06 -7.26 27.33
N THR A 31 35.89 -7.11 26.31
CA THR A 31 36.74 -8.18 25.80
C THR A 31 38.18 -7.82 26.14
N PRO A 32 38.98 -8.77 26.65
CA PRO A 32 40.40 -8.55 26.80
C PRO A 32 40.98 -8.02 25.48
N PRO A 33 41.84 -6.99 25.49
CA PRO A 33 42.46 -6.53 24.26
C PRO A 33 43.30 -7.65 23.66
N ILE A 34 43.35 -7.71 22.33
CA ILE A 34 44.35 -8.50 21.63
C ILE A 34 45.70 -7.86 21.93
N LEU A 35 46.55 -8.60 22.65
CA LEU A 35 47.83 -8.14 23.17
C LEU A 35 48.74 -7.61 22.06
N VAL A 36 49.10 -6.33 22.14
CA VAL A 36 50.41 -5.87 21.66
C VAL A 36 51.22 -5.61 22.92
N LEU A 37 52.18 -6.50 23.20
CA LEU A 37 53.04 -6.45 24.39
C LEU A 37 53.64 -5.04 24.60
N PRO A 38 53.81 -4.58 25.87
CA PRO A 38 53.93 -5.40 27.08
C PRO A 38 52.83 -5.22 28.15
N ARG A 39 51.68 -4.58 27.87
CA ARG A 39 50.69 -4.24 28.92
C ARG A 39 49.34 -4.95 28.76
N VAL A 40 48.78 -5.43 29.87
CA VAL A 40 47.44 -6.02 29.92
C VAL A 40 46.43 -5.00 30.43
N THR A 41 45.22 -4.97 29.86
CA THR A 41 44.15 -4.11 30.34
C THR A 41 43.47 -4.72 31.56
N SER A 42 43.27 -3.92 32.61
CA SER A 42 42.80 -4.40 33.91
C SER A 42 41.43 -3.87 34.31
N THR A 43 41.06 -2.66 33.85
CA THR A 43 39.80 -2.02 34.25
C THR A 43 39.15 -1.30 33.08
N TYR A 44 37.83 -1.38 33.03
CA TYR A 44 36.99 -0.67 32.08
C TYR A 44 36.01 0.17 32.89
N SER A 45 35.80 1.43 32.49
CA SER A 45 34.82 2.30 33.10
C SER A 45 33.93 2.93 32.05
N LEU A 46 32.62 2.89 32.28
CA LEU A 46 31.63 3.52 31.40
C LEU A 46 31.16 4.85 31.98
N ASN A 47 30.96 5.82 31.09
CA ASN A 47 30.40 7.12 31.41
C ASN A 47 28.95 7.24 30.94
N TYR A 48 28.67 6.83 29.71
CA TYR A 48 27.32 6.92 29.13
C TYR A 48 27.14 5.95 27.98
N TRP A 49 25.89 5.81 27.56
CA TRP A 49 25.49 5.17 26.32
C TRP A 49 24.84 6.18 25.39
N THR A 50 25.23 6.16 24.12
CA THR A 50 24.51 6.85 23.05
C THR A 50 23.62 5.84 22.35
N ILE A 51 22.31 6.04 22.40
CA ILE A 51 21.31 5.20 21.73
C ILE A 51 20.71 6.01 20.59
N THR A 52 20.70 5.46 19.39
CA THR A 52 20.09 6.12 18.22
C THR A 52 19.03 5.21 17.62
N ALA A 53 17.86 5.78 17.35
CA ALA A 53 16.73 5.10 16.70
C ALA A 53 15.94 6.08 15.82
N PRO A 54 15.32 5.60 14.72
CA PRO A 54 14.47 6.44 13.88
C PRO A 54 13.12 6.66 14.56
N VAL A 55 13.02 7.75 15.31
CA VAL A 55 11.80 8.15 16.02
C VAL A 55 11.08 9.33 15.35
N ASN A 56 11.54 9.73 14.17
CA ASN A 56 10.92 10.76 13.36
C ASN A 56 9.53 10.35 12.88
N GLY A 57 8.62 11.32 12.83
CA GLY A 57 7.26 11.13 12.37
C GLY A 57 6.66 12.40 11.77
N ASN A 58 5.56 12.24 11.04
CA ASN A 58 4.68 13.29 10.56
C ASN A 58 3.34 13.22 11.30
N ALA A 59 2.61 12.10 11.14
CA ALA A 59 1.34 11.90 11.84
C ALA A 59 1.56 11.32 13.25
N ILE A 60 2.56 10.45 13.41
CA ILE A 60 2.90 9.81 14.69
C ILE A 60 4.38 9.99 14.95
N SER A 61 4.72 10.91 15.86
CA SER A 61 6.09 11.08 16.32
C SER A 61 6.47 9.99 17.33
N GLY A 62 7.66 9.43 17.15
CA GLY A 62 8.26 8.50 18.11
C GLY A 62 9.00 9.22 19.23
N ASN A 63 9.64 8.43 20.10
CA ASN A 63 10.54 8.93 21.13
C ASN A 63 11.48 7.81 21.65
N ILE A 64 12.56 8.21 22.31
CA ILE A 64 13.42 7.34 23.12
C ILE A 64 13.32 7.82 24.57
N ASN A 65 12.78 6.99 25.47
CA ASN A 65 12.53 7.33 26.87
C ASN A 65 11.78 8.67 27.03
N GLY A 66 10.79 8.94 26.18
CA GLY A 66 10.01 10.19 26.18
C GLY A 66 10.68 11.37 25.49
N GLN A 67 11.93 11.25 25.01
CA GLN A 67 12.61 12.30 24.26
C GLN A 67 12.38 12.13 22.75
N THR A 68 12.01 13.21 22.07
CA THR A 68 11.68 13.21 20.62
C THR A 68 12.92 13.20 19.72
N ASN A 69 14.12 13.31 20.29
CA ASN A 69 15.36 13.24 19.54
C ASN A 69 15.64 11.81 19.09
N ASN A 70 16.15 11.65 17.86
CA ASN A 70 16.63 10.36 17.36
C ASN A 70 17.85 9.82 18.10
N THR A 71 18.43 10.61 19.00
CA THR A 71 19.56 10.21 19.84
C THR A 71 19.24 10.48 21.29
N TYR A 72 19.50 9.48 22.14
CA TYR A 72 19.32 9.53 23.58
C TYR A 72 20.63 9.19 24.28
N LEU A 73 21.00 10.04 25.23
CA LEU A 73 22.19 9.86 26.07
C LEU A 73 21.78 9.30 27.42
N TYR A 74 22.13 8.05 27.70
CA TYR A 74 21.93 7.43 29.00
C TYR A 74 23.21 7.60 29.84
N ASN A 75 23.17 8.45 30.85
CA ASN A 75 24.30 8.62 31.76
C ASN A 75 24.38 7.42 32.71
N VAL A 76 25.51 6.72 32.69
CA VAL A 76 25.86 5.76 33.73
C VAL A 76 26.52 6.56 34.85
N SER A 77 26.37 6.16 36.11
CA SER A 77 27.14 6.79 37.21
C SER A 77 28.63 6.82 36.82
N ALA A 78 29.24 8.00 36.88
CA ALA A 78 30.58 8.21 36.34
C ALA A 78 31.58 7.20 36.92
N ASN A 79 32.43 6.65 36.05
CA ASN A 79 33.42 5.62 36.39
C ASN A 79 32.81 4.30 36.92
N THR A 80 31.61 3.92 36.48
CA THR A 80 31.09 2.57 36.80
C THR A 80 32.01 1.53 36.19
N ASN A 81 32.66 0.75 37.04
CA ASN A 81 33.55 -0.32 36.62
C ASN A 81 32.75 -1.44 35.97
N VAL A 82 33.19 -1.89 34.81
CA VAL A 82 32.60 -3.00 34.05
C VAL A 82 33.65 -4.05 33.76
N SER A 83 33.23 -5.31 33.71
CA SER A 83 34.12 -6.43 33.40
C SER A 83 33.36 -7.50 32.61
N ALA A 84 34.07 -8.50 32.08
CA ALA A 84 33.42 -9.65 31.44
C ALA A 84 32.49 -10.42 32.41
N SER A 85 32.83 -10.47 33.71
CA SER A 85 32.03 -11.10 34.76
C SER A 85 30.90 -10.20 35.30
N SER A 86 31.02 -8.88 35.11
CA SER A 86 30.02 -7.88 35.52
C SER A 86 29.79 -6.89 34.37
N PRO A 87 29.07 -7.31 33.31
CA PRO A 87 28.83 -6.49 32.13
C PRO A 87 27.86 -5.34 32.44
N SER A 88 27.93 -4.25 31.68
CA SER A 88 26.94 -3.18 31.78
C SER A 88 25.71 -3.54 30.96
N THR A 89 24.54 -3.40 31.57
CA THR A 89 23.25 -3.60 30.92
C THR A 89 22.38 -2.37 31.15
N ILE A 90 21.77 -1.86 30.09
CA ILE A 90 20.83 -0.73 30.15
C ILE A 90 19.58 -1.05 29.35
N THR A 91 18.49 -0.33 29.65
CA THR A 91 17.23 -0.44 28.91
C THR A 91 16.81 0.92 28.36
N ALA A 92 16.26 0.94 27.15
CA ALA A 92 15.56 2.10 26.61
C ALA A 92 14.19 1.70 26.07
N THR A 93 13.20 2.51 26.39
CA THR A 93 11.87 2.43 25.78
C THR A 93 11.90 3.24 24.50
N ILE A 94 11.67 2.58 23.37
CA ILE A 94 11.68 3.21 22.05
C ILE A 94 10.29 3.12 21.45
N THR A 95 9.78 4.25 20.98
CA THR A 95 8.57 4.37 20.18
C THR A 95 8.97 4.82 18.79
N PHE A 96 8.64 4.04 17.76
CA PHE A 96 8.96 4.40 16.38
C PHE A 96 7.92 5.36 15.81
N GLY A 97 8.37 6.36 15.05
CA GLY A 97 7.46 7.24 14.33
C GLY A 97 7.06 6.69 12.95
N ASP A 98 6.04 7.28 12.33
CA ASP A 98 5.50 6.83 11.04
C ASP A 98 6.47 7.01 9.85
N GLN A 99 7.51 7.83 10.03
CA GLN A 99 8.57 8.03 9.02
C GLN A 99 9.75 7.06 9.18
N ALA A 100 9.76 6.19 10.19
CA ALA A 100 10.76 5.14 10.31
C ALA A 100 10.70 4.18 9.11
N ALA A 101 11.83 3.68 8.62
CA ALA A 101 11.84 2.69 7.55
C ALA A 101 11.24 1.36 8.04
N GLN A 102 10.68 0.54 7.12
CA GLN A 102 10.11 -0.76 7.48
C GLN A 102 11.16 -1.66 8.16
N PHE A 103 12.42 -1.59 7.73
CA PHE A 103 13.54 -2.20 8.43
C PHE A 103 14.39 -1.08 9.02
N SER A 104 14.24 -0.85 10.31
CA SER A 104 14.88 0.26 11.02
C SER A 104 15.99 -0.24 11.92
N SER A 105 17.14 0.42 11.84
CA SER A 105 18.30 0.08 12.69
C SER A 105 18.29 0.91 13.96
N ILE A 106 18.48 0.23 15.08
CA ILE A 106 18.78 0.81 16.38
C ILE A 106 20.27 0.61 16.61
N THR A 107 20.96 1.67 17.03
CA THR A 107 22.36 1.57 17.43
C THR A 107 22.52 1.95 18.89
N ALA A 108 23.49 1.31 19.54
CA ALA A 108 23.90 1.62 20.89
C ALA A 108 25.42 1.62 20.99
N ILE A 109 25.97 2.70 21.52
CA ILE A 109 27.41 2.90 21.67
C ILE A 109 27.69 3.21 23.15
N PRO A 110 28.25 2.25 23.92
CA PRO A 110 28.79 2.54 25.24
C PRO A 110 30.07 3.37 25.06
N THR A 111 30.19 4.45 25.82
CA THR A 111 31.36 5.33 25.81
C THR A 111 31.98 5.38 27.19
N GLY A 112 33.30 5.30 27.22
CA GLY A 112 34.08 5.24 28.45
C GLY A 112 35.56 5.09 28.16
N ASN A 113 36.32 4.64 29.15
CA ASN A 113 37.76 4.38 29.01
C ASN A 113 38.13 3.01 29.56
N PHE A 114 39.32 2.54 29.20
CA PHE A 114 39.96 1.41 29.85
C PHE A 114 41.38 1.76 30.25
N LYS A 115 41.87 1.09 31.29
CA LYS A 115 43.19 1.34 31.86
C LYS A 115 44.05 0.08 31.83
N ASP A 116 45.36 0.26 31.76
CA ASP A 116 46.32 -0.83 31.89
C ASP A 116 46.37 -1.38 33.33
N ASP A 117 47.14 -2.44 33.52
CA ASP A 117 47.46 -3.09 34.79
C ASP A 117 48.06 -2.17 35.86
N LEU A 118 48.66 -1.06 35.43
CA LEU A 118 49.21 -0.01 36.30
C LEU A 118 48.22 1.12 36.57
N GLY A 119 46.98 1.01 36.09
CA GLY A 119 45.92 2.01 36.28
C GLY A 119 46.05 3.25 35.40
N ASN A 120 46.97 3.24 34.43
CA ASN A 120 47.13 4.34 33.46
C ASN A 120 46.08 4.22 32.36
N TYR A 121 45.67 5.36 31.82
CA TYR A 121 44.77 5.41 30.67
C TYR A 121 45.35 4.65 29.48
N ALA A 122 44.60 3.67 28.96
CA ALA A 122 45.01 2.82 27.85
C ALA A 122 44.18 3.07 26.57
N GLY A 123 42.94 3.57 26.68
CA GLY A 123 42.14 3.94 25.51
C GLY A 123 40.67 4.19 25.79
N LEU A 124 39.90 4.39 24.71
CA LEU A 124 38.46 4.65 24.72
C LEU A 124 37.63 3.40 24.41
N ILE A 125 36.44 3.34 25.01
CA ILE A 125 35.37 2.41 24.65
C ILE A 125 34.45 3.10 23.63
N GLY A 126 34.11 2.40 22.56
CA GLY A 126 33.21 2.87 21.50
C GLY A 126 32.64 1.73 20.65
N ALA A 127 32.36 0.58 21.29
CA ALA A 127 31.91 -0.63 20.61
C ALA A 127 30.48 -0.47 20.08
N LEU A 128 30.29 -0.42 18.76
CA LEU A 128 28.97 -0.29 18.15
C LEU A 128 28.17 -1.59 18.29
N GLY A 129 27.02 -1.51 18.94
CA GLY A 129 25.94 -2.50 18.81
C GLY A 129 24.90 -2.01 17.81
N SER A 130 24.42 -2.88 16.94
CA SER A 130 23.36 -2.59 15.97
C SER A 130 22.33 -3.71 15.97
N TYR A 131 21.06 -3.34 15.84
CA TYR A 131 19.94 -4.28 15.75
C TYR A 131 18.88 -3.72 14.82
N THR A 132 18.39 -4.56 13.91
CA THR A 132 17.35 -4.19 12.95
C THR A 132 16.02 -4.75 13.42
N VAL A 133 15.01 -3.88 13.48
CA VAL A 133 13.62 -4.26 13.74
C VAL A 133 12.78 -4.09 12.48
N ARG A 134 11.75 -4.92 12.34
CA ARG A 134 10.65 -4.63 11.42
C ARG A 134 9.68 -3.67 12.09
N VAL A 135 9.53 -2.48 11.51
CA VAL A 135 8.52 -1.49 11.90
C VAL A 135 7.31 -1.68 11.03
N HIS A 136 6.21 -2.11 11.63
CA HIS A 136 4.95 -2.22 10.93
C HIS A 136 4.32 -0.86 10.71
N LYS A 137 3.97 -0.62 9.45
CA LYS A 137 3.44 0.66 9.00
C LYS A 137 2.26 0.48 8.06
N ILE A 138 1.52 1.55 7.86
CA ILE A 138 0.41 1.59 6.90
C ILE A 138 0.66 2.66 5.86
N LYS A 139 0.03 2.48 4.72
CA LYS A 139 0.05 3.41 3.60
C LYS A 139 -1.37 3.64 3.09
N ALA A 140 -1.62 4.83 2.56
CA ALA A 140 -2.88 5.13 1.90
C ALA A 140 -3.05 4.19 0.69
N PRO A 141 -4.15 3.40 0.62
CA PRO A 141 -4.29 2.36 -0.40
C PRO A 141 -4.45 2.96 -1.79
N ILE A 142 -4.07 2.20 -2.81
CA ILE A 142 -4.52 2.41 -4.19
C ILE A 142 -5.86 1.71 -4.36
N ILE A 143 -6.87 2.43 -4.85
CA ILE A 143 -8.21 1.89 -5.12
C ILE A 143 -8.33 1.50 -6.60
N SER A 144 -8.87 0.31 -6.87
CA SER A 144 -9.18 -0.19 -8.22
C SER A 144 -10.62 -0.74 -8.28
N PRO A 145 -11.24 -0.84 -9.47
CA PRO A 145 -10.75 -0.40 -10.78
C PRO A 145 -10.74 1.13 -10.93
N GLU A 146 -10.15 1.63 -12.03
CA GLU A 146 -10.20 3.05 -12.36
C GLU A 146 -11.51 3.44 -13.05
N THR A 147 -12.02 2.51 -13.84
CA THR A 147 -13.26 2.66 -14.58
C THR A 147 -14.16 1.45 -14.36
N ILE A 148 -15.46 1.68 -14.46
CA ILE A 148 -16.48 0.63 -14.57
C ILE A 148 -17.25 0.83 -15.87
N LEU A 149 -17.93 -0.22 -16.33
CA LEU A 149 -18.71 -0.16 -17.56
C LEU A 149 -19.89 0.81 -17.41
N ASP A 150 -20.05 1.72 -18.36
CA ASP A 150 -21.21 2.57 -18.39
C ASP A 150 -22.51 1.78 -18.65
N CYS A 151 -23.62 2.33 -18.16
CA CYS A 151 -24.96 1.75 -18.22
C CYS A 151 -25.07 0.32 -17.67
N SER A 152 -24.16 -0.09 -16.78
CA SER A 152 -24.22 -1.38 -16.08
C SER A 152 -24.61 -1.18 -14.61
N ASN A 153 -25.42 -2.10 -14.09
CA ASN A 153 -25.72 -2.30 -12.68
C ASN A 153 -25.17 -3.64 -12.18
N ASP A 154 -24.30 -4.27 -12.97
CA ASP A 154 -23.63 -5.49 -12.57
C ASP A 154 -22.78 -5.17 -11.34
N ASN A 155 -22.71 -6.13 -10.43
CA ASN A 155 -21.87 -5.99 -9.27
C ASN A 155 -20.41 -5.85 -9.70
N VAL A 156 -19.75 -4.80 -9.20
CA VAL A 156 -18.34 -4.53 -9.44
C VAL A 156 -17.55 -4.81 -8.17
N GLN A 157 -16.36 -5.40 -8.32
CA GLN A 157 -15.44 -5.54 -7.22
C GLN A 157 -14.55 -4.30 -7.15
N ILE A 158 -14.53 -3.63 -6.00
CA ILE A 158 -13.63 -2.51 -5.72
C ILE A 158 -12.63 -2.98 -4.66
N CYS A 159 -11.34 -2.84 -4.95
CA CYS A 159 -10.27 -3.33 -4.09
C CYS A 159 -9.30 -2.23 -3.69
N ALA A 160 -8.76 -2.35 -2.49
CA ALA A 160 -7.59 -1.65 -2.02
C ALA A 160 -6.34 -2.50 -2.28
N ALA A 161 -5.24 -1.86 -2.66
CA ALA A 161 -3.90 -2.45 -2.79
C ALA A 161 -2.85 -1.48 -2.26
N ASP A 162 -1.60 -1.92 -2.12
CA ASP A 162 -0.45 -1.06 -1.75
C ASP A 162 -0.65 -0.27 -0.44
N TYR A 163 -1.14 -0.96 0.60
CA TYR A 163 -1.48 -0.42 1.91
C TYR A 163 -0.50 -0.82 3.04
N ASP A 164 0.69 -1.33 2.67
CA ASP A 164 1.70 -1.90 3.58
C ASP A 164 1.12 -2.98 4.52
N ASP A 165 1.33 -2.88 5.83
CA ASP A 165 0.94 -3.89 6.83
C ASP A 165 -0.51 -3.70 7.36
N ALA A 166 -1.33 -2.88 6.70
CA ALA A 166 -2.72 -2.69 7.12
C ALA A 166 -3.56 -3.98 7.01
N ASP A 167 -4.40 -4.24 8.02
CA ASP A 167 -5.21 -5.46 8.15
C ASP A 167 -6.67 -5.18 8.54
N SER A 168 -7.06 -3.91 8.64
CA SER A 168 -8.42 -3.45 8.93
C SER A 168 -8.85 -2.39 7.92
N PHE A 169 -10.03 -2.57 7.33
CA PHE A 169 -10.55 -1.74 6.24
C PHE A 169 -11.94 -1.22 6.57
N THR A 170 -12.18 0.06 6.29
CA THR A 170 -13.50 0.67 6.39
C THR A 170 -13.82 1.36 5.08
N TRP A 171 -14.86 0.89 4.40
CA TRP A 171 -15.30 1.42 3.13
C TRP A 171 -16.52 2.32 3.26
N SER A 172 -16.54 3.40 2.47
CA SER A 172 -17.70 4.26 2.22
C SER A 172 -17.85 4.44 0.71
N ILE A 173 -19.08 4.27 0.21
CA ILE A 173 -19.41 4.36 -1.22
C ILE A 173 -20.49 5.41 -1.44
N THR A 174 -20.30 6.25 -2.44
CA THR A 174 -21.31 7.12 -3.04
C THR A 174 -21.51 6.74 -4.50
N GLY A 175 -22.73 6.85 -5.02
CA GLY A 175 -23.05 6.43 -6.40
C GLY A 175 -23.27 4.91 -6.54
N GLY A 176 -23.58 4.22 -5.44
CA GLY A 176 -23.86 2.79 -5.40
C GLY A 176 -24.08 2.32 -3.96
N THR A 177 -24.20 1.01 -3.77
CA THR A 177 -24.35 0.37 -2.45
C THR A 177 -23.36 -0.77 -2.27
N ILE A 178 -22.76 -0.89 -1.08
CA ILE A 178 -21.92 -2.04 -0.74
C ILE A 178 -22.82 -3.25 -0.50
N VAL A 179 -22.63 -4.30 -1.29
CA VAL A 179 -23.38 -5.56 -1.18
C VAL A 179 -22.69 -6.52 -0.21
N SER A 180 -21.36 -6.57 -0.24
CA SER A 180 -20.57 -7.44 0.65
C SER A 180 -19.10 -6.99 0.73
N GLY A 181 -18.35 -7.61 1.65
CA GLY A 181 -16.90 -7.41 1.79
C GLY A 181 -16.47 -6.26 2.71
N GLN A 182 -17.40 -5.61 3.43
CA GLN A 182 -17.04 -4.59 4.42
C GLN A 182 -16.10 -5.19 5.49
N GLY A 183 -15.10 -4.41 5.92
CA GLY A 183 -14.06 -4.92 6.80
C GLY A 183 -12.89 -5.61 6.09
N SER A 184 -12.98 -5.82 4.77
CA SER A 184 -11.95 -6.52 3.99
C SER A 184 -11.31 -5.62 2.92
N SER A 185 -10.21 -6.09 2.31
CA SER A 185 -9.48 -5.34 1.28
C SER A 185 -10.25 -5.19 -0.04
N CYS A 186 -11.33 -5.94 -0.26
CA CYS A 186 -12.17 -5.84 -1.45
C CYS A 186 -13.65 -5.87 -1.07
N ILE A 187 -14.42 -4.96 -1.66
CA ILE A 187 -15.88 -4.92 -1.52
C ILE A 187 -16.54 -5.23 -2.85
N THR A 188 -17.71 -5.83 -2.79
CA THR A 188 -18.62 -5.90 -3.94
C THR A 188 -19.62 -4.76 -3.83
N VAL A 189 -19.70 -3.96 -4.88
CA VAL A 189 -20.59 -2.80 -4.96
C VAL A 189 -21.58 -3.01 -6.08
N ASN A 190 -22.85 -2.72 -5.81
CA ASN A 190 -23.86 -2.52 -6.84
C ASN A 190 -23.86 -1.02 -7.19
N PRO A 191 -23.29 -0.61 -8.33
CA PRO A 191 -23.22 0.80 -8.70
C PRO A 191 -24.61 1.28 -9.14
N ASN A 192 -24.91 2.56 -8.89
CA ASN A 192 -26.05 3.19 -9.52
C ASN A 192 -25.87 3.14 -11.04
N THR A 193 -26.98 3.08 -11.76
CA THR A 193 -26.98 2.99 -13.22
C THR A 193 -26.24 4.14 -13.89
N ASN A 194 -26.23 5.33 -13.27
CA ASN A 194 -25.65 6.54 -13.83
C ASN A 194 -24.71 7.20 -12.83
N GLY A 195 -23.79 8.00 -13.35
CA GLY A 195 -22.84 8.77 -12.56
C GLY A 195 -21.65 7.93 -12.08
N ASN A 196 -20.59 8.63 -11.70
CA ASN A 196 -19.38 8.00 -11.20
C ASN A 196 -19.61 7.41 -9.80
N VAL A 197 -18.88 6.34 -9.48
CA VAL A 197 -18.81 5.82 -8.12
C VAL A 197 -17.68 6.53 -7.40
N THR A 198 -17.91 7.03 -6.19
CA THR A 198 -16.84 7.52 -5.32
C THR A 198 -16.63 6.50 -4.21
N ALA A 199 -15.43 5.97 -4.10
CA ALA A 199 -15.03 5.03 -3.07
C ALA A 199 -14.01 5.67 -2.13
N THR A 200 -14.30 5.64 -0.84
CA THR A 200 -13.36 6.02 0.22
C THR A 200 -13.02 4.78 1.02
N CYS A 201 -11.72 4.50 1.16
CA CYS A 201 -11.19 3.41 1.97
C CYS A 201 -10.27 3.97 3.04
N LEU A 202 -10.61 3.73 4.30
CA LEU A 202 -9.73 3.96 5.45
C LEU A 202 -9.11 2.64 5.86
N VAL A 203 -7.79 2.63 6.03
CA VAL A 203 -7.01 1.48 6.46
C VAL A 203 -6.30 1.74 7.77
N LYS A 204 -6.12 0.68 8.56
CA LYS A 204 -5.32 0.70 9.79
C LYS A 204 -4.80 -0.70 10.10
N ARG A 205 -3.98 -0.80 11.15
CA ARG A 205 -3.66 -2.08 11.81
C ARG A 205 -4.56 -2.29 13.02
N VAL A 206 -5.04 -3.51 13.24
CA VAL A 206 -5.80 -3.90 14.45
C VAL A 206 -4.93 -3.80 15.69
N SER A 207 -3.66 -4.18 15.59
CA SER A 207 -2.67 -4.10 16.67
C SER A 207 -2.05 -2.72 16.87
N GLY A 208 -2.27 -1.79 15.93
CA GLY A 208 -1.70 -0.45 15.94
C GLY A 208 -2.50 0.55 16.78
N LEU A 209 -2.02 1.80 16.83
CA LEU A 209 -2.75 2.89 17.46
C LEU A 209 -4.05 3.19 16.71
N SER A 210 -5.13 3.50 17.44
CA SER A 210 -6.44 3.78 16.84
C SER A 210 -6.47 5.00 15.91
N ASN A 211 -5.58 5.97 16.14
CA ASN A 211 -5.44 7.18 15.34
C ASN A 211 -4.37 7.07 14.24
N TYR A 212 -3.65 5.95 14.15
CA TYR A 212 -2.75 5.69 13.04
C TYR A 212 -3.54 5.04 11.90
N THR A 213 -4.09 5.89 11.05
CA THR A 213 -4.94 5.52 9.92
C THR A 213 -4.46 6.19 8.63
N ALA A 214 -4.67 5.55 7.49
CA ALA A 214 -4.46 6.15 6.18
C ALA A 214 -5.73 6.02 5.33
N THR A 215 -6.03 7.03 4.50
CA THR A 215 -7.29 7.08 3.77
C THR A 215 -7.07 7.50 2.33
N THR A 216 -7.76 6.85 1.41
CA THR A 216 -7.84 7.24 -0.01
C THR A 216 -9.30 7.41 -0.41
N THR A 217 -9.57 8.47 -1.16
CA THR A 217 -10.85 8.64 -1.87
C THR A 217 -10.57 8.62 -3.37
N LYS A 218 -11.25 7.76 -4.10
CA LYS A 218 -11.14 7.64 -5.56
C LYS A 218 -12.50 7.79 -6.22
N VAL A 219 -12.54 8.62 -7.26
CA VAL A 219 -13.65 8.64 -8.22
C VAL A 219 -13.36 7.59 -9.28
N ILE A 220 -14.23 6.60 -9.39
CA ILE A 220 -14.21 5.55 -10.39
C ILE A 220 -15.14 6.01 -11.50
N THR A 221 -14.56 6.30 -12.66
CA THR A 221 -15.31 6.84 -13.80
C THR A 221 -15.98 5.74 -14.61
N ARG A 222 -16.81 6.13 -15.56
CA ARG A 222 -17.49 5.18 -16.45
C ARG A 222 -16.84 5.17 -17.83
N SER A 223 -16.55 3.99 -18.33
CA SER A 223 -16.08 3.78 -19.70
C SER A 223 -17.26 3.54 -20.62
N ALA A 224 -17.28 4.22 -21.77
CA ALA A 224 -18.31 4.03 -22.78
C ALA A 224 -18.44 2.55 -23.18
N ARG A 225 -19.68 2.13 -23.42
CA ARG A 225 -19.96 0.78 -23.88
C ARG A 225 -19.69 0.66 -25.38
N ILE A 226 -18.99 -0.41 -25.77
CA ILE A 226 -18.74 -0.73 -27.18
C ILE A 226 -19.77 -1.78 -27.63
N VAL A 227 -20.48 -1.47 -28.72
CA VAL A 227 -21.43 -2.39 -29.36
C VAL A 227 -20.70 -3.24 -30.39
N ASN A 228 -20.69 -4.55 -30.19
CA ASN A 228 -20.23 -5.49 -31.20
C ASN A 228 -21.38 -5.87 -32.12
N TYR A 229 -21.11 -5.93 -33.42
CA TYR A 229 -22.06 -6.39 -34.43
C TYR A 229 -21.43 -7.48 -35.29
N SER A 230 -22.29 -8.27 -35.92
CA SER A 230 -21.91 -9.23 -36.95
C SER A 230 -22.76 -9.07 -38.19
N VAL A 231 -22.13 -9.37 -39.32
CA VAL A 231 -22.79 -9.48 -40.61
C VAL A 231 -22.56 -10.90 -41.10
N ILE A 232 -23.65 -11.64 -41.33
CA ILE A 232 -23.59 -13.09 -41.60
C ILE A 232 -23.12 -13.39 -43.05
N ASP A 233 -23.03 -12.36 -43.91
CA ASP A 233 -22.62 -12.48 -45.31
C ASP A 233 -21.32 -11.71 -45.57
N SER A 234 -20.36 -12.33 -46.27
CA SER A 234 -19.08 -11.74 -46.67
C SER A 234 -19.19 -10.80 -47.88
N LYS A 235 -20.33 -10.75 -48.57
CA LYS A 235 -20.53 -9.86 -49.72
C LYS A 235 -20.58 -8.40 -49.28
N ASN A 236 -19.90 -7.52 -49.99
CA ASN A 236 -20.03 -6.07 -49.81
C ASN A 236 -21.07 -5.43 -50.73
N TRP A 237 -21.92 -6.24 -51.38
CA TRP A 237 -22.98 -5.81 -52.29
C TRP A 237 -24.28 -6.56 -52.00
N LEU A 238 -25.40 -5.96 -52.37
CA LEU A 238 -26.74 -6.52 -52.19
C LEU A 238 -27.63 -6.13 -53.37
N GLY A 239 -28.40 -7.08 -53.90
CA GLY A 239 -29.35 -6.81 -54.98
C GLY A 239 -30.59 -6.08 -54.48
N ILE A 240 -31.25 -5.33 -55.36
CA ILE A 240 -32.57 -4.75 -55.05
C ILE A 240 -33.55 -5.88 -54.72
N GLY A 241 -34.27 -5.76 -53.61
CA GLY A 241 -35.18 -6.78 -53.10
C GLY A 241 -34.51 -7.96 -52.37
N ALA A 242 -33.18 -8.04 -52.34
CA ALA A 242 -32.47 -9.04 -51.54
C ALA A 242 -32.25 -8.53 -50.12
N GLY A 243 -32.68 -9.31 -49.12
CA GLY A 243 -32.48 -8.96 -47.70
C GLY A 243 -31.11 -9.38 -47.18
N ARG A 244 -30.53 -8.59 -46.28
CA ARG A 244 -29.30 -8.91 -45.56
C ARG A 244 -29.50 -8.82 -44.05
N ASN A 245 -29.09 -9.88 -43.35
CA ASN A 245 -29.19 -9.95 -41.89
C ASN A 245 -27.99 -9.28 -41.20
N LEU A 246 -28.31 -8.42 -40.25
CA LEU A 246 -27.40 -7.75 -39.34
C LEU A 246 -27.78 -8.14 -37.92
N SER A 247 -26.77 -8.37 -37.08
CA SER A 247 -27.00 -8.76 -35.69
C SER A 247 -26.08 -7.98 -34.75
N ILE A 248 -26.65 -7.43 -33.68
CA ILE A 248 -25.91 -6.90 -32.53
C ILE A 248 -25.68 -8.07 -31.57
N ILE A 249 -24.42 -8.34 -31.23
CA ILE A 249 -24.04 -9.48 -30.39
C ILE A 249 -23.94 -9.05 -28.92
N GLY A 250 -24.67 -9.76 -28.06
CA GLY A 250 -24.38 -9.88 -26.62
C GLY A 250 -24.34 -8.56 -25.86
N GLN A 251 -25.50 -7.91 -25.70
CA GLN A 251 -25.59 -6.62 -25.02
C GLN A 251 -26.69 -6.62 -23.96
N ASN A 252 -26.31 -6.84 -22.70
CA ASN A 252 -27.21 -6.66 -21.57
C ASN A 252 -27.53 -5.18 -21.35
N GLY A 253 -28.75 -4.86 -20.93
CA GLY A 253 -29.15 -3.50 -20.60
C GLY A 253 -29.46 -2.61 -21.80
N THR A 254 -29.58 -3.14 -23.02
CA THR A 254 -30.08 -2.39 -24.17
C THR A 254 -31.56 -2.03 -23.96
N THR A 255 -31.88 -0.75 -24.08
CA THR A 255 -33.25 -0.23 -23.94
C THR A 255 -33.91 0.06 -25.27
N SER A 256 -33.13 0.44 -26.28
CA SER A 256 -33.63 0.66 -27.62
C SER A 256 -32.56 0.36 -28.68
N ILE A 257 -33.01 -0.08 -29.84
CA ILE A 257 -32.19 -0.25 -31.04
C ILE A 257 -32.94 0.39 -32.19
N ASN A 258 -32.34 1.40 -32.80
CA ASN A 258 -32.87 2.05 -34.00
C ASN A 258 -31.96 1.75 -35.18
N TRP A 259 -32.38 0.83 -36.05
CA TRP A 259 -31.67 0.53 -37.29
C TRP A 259 -31.97 1.60 -38.34
N ILE A 260 -30.93 2.04 -39.03
CA ILE A 260 -31.01 3.10 -40.04
C ILE A 260 -30.33 2.60 -41.31
N ALA A 261 -31.11 2.55 -42.39
CA ALA A 261 -30.67 2.15 -43.72
C ALA A 261 -31.45 2.95 -44.78
N PRO A 262 -30.94 4.10 -45.24
CA PRO A 262 -31.64 4.96 -46.19
C PRO A 262 -31.99 4.22 -47.49
N GLY A 263 -33.25 4.35 -47.95
CA GLY A 263 -33.74 3.70 -49.17
C GLY A 263 -34.00 2.20 -49.06
N CYS A 264 -33.83 1.60 -47.88
CA CYS A 264 -34.10 0.19 -47.62
C CYS A 264 -35.38 0.01 -46.80
N THR A 265 -36.01 -1.16 -46.91
CA THR A 265 -36.94 -1.64 -45.88
C THR A 265 -36.16 -2.33 -44.77
N ILE A 266 -36.65 -2.19 -43.54
CA ILE A 266 -36.04 -2.76 -42.34
C ILE A 266 -37.07 -3.67 -41.68
N VAL A 267 -36.75 -4.95 -41.57
CA VAL A 267 -37.52 -5.93 -40.79
C VAL A 267 -36.72 -6.24 -39.52
N GLY A 268 -37.36 -6.22 -38.34
CA GLY A 268 -36.67 -6.41 -37.06
C GLY A 268 -36.23 -5.12 -36.36
N GLN A 269 -36.84 -3.98 -36.72
CA GLN A 269 -36.64 -2.70 -36.02
C GLN A 269 -36.90 -2.83 -34.51
N GLY A 270 -36.07 -2.19 -33.68
CA GLY A 270 -36.17 -2.31 -32.23
C GLY A 270 -35.52 -3.56 -31.63
N THR A 271 -35.01 -4.48 -32.46
CA THR A 271 -34.45 -5.75 -32.00
C THR A 271 -32.97 -5.88 -32.33
N THR A 272 -32.30 -6.85 -31.71
CA THR A 272 -30.88 -7.15 -31.95
C THR A 272 -30.60 -7.72 -33.33
N ASN A 273 -31.62 -8.17 -34.07
CA ASN A 273 -31.48 -8.71 -35.41
C ASN A 273 -32.34 -7.92 -36.39
N ALA A 274 -31.74 -7.38 -37.45
CA ALA A 274 -32.47 -6.72 -38.50
C ALA A 274 -32.13 -7.30 -39.87
N THR A 275 -33.13 -7.38 -40.74
CA THR A 275 -32.96 -7.65 -42.15
C THR A 275 -33.16 -6.34 -42.91
N ILE A 276 -32.14 -5.93 -43.66
CA ILE A 276 -32.15 -4.72 -44.48
C ILE A 276 -32.30 -5.12 -45.94
N THR A 277 -33.29 -4.57 -46.63
CA THR A 277 -33.58 -4.90 -48.03
C THR A 277 -33.63 -3.63 -48.89
N PRO A 278 -32.73 -3.44 -49.87
CA PRO A 278 -32.74 -2.28 -50.75
C PRO A 278 -34.02 -2.23 -51.58
N THR A 279 -34.68 -1.08 -51.61
CA THR A 279 -35.90 -0.90 -52.41
C THR A 279 -35.56 -0.46 -53.83
N SER A 280 -36.56 -0.46 -54.71
CA SER A 280 -36.44 0.03 -56.08
C SER A 280 -36.14 1.53 -56.19
N SER A 281 -36.13 2.27 -55.08
CA SER A 281 -35.73 3.68 -55.07
C SER A 281 -34.22 3.88 -55.06
N ILE A 282 -33.42 2.83 -54.79
CA ILE A 282 -31.95 2.89 -54.78
C ILE A 282 -31.42 2.63 -56.19
N ILE A 283 -30.52 3.49 -56.64
CA ILE A 283 -29.82 3.33 -57.94
C ILE A 283 -28.70 2.29 -57.77
N ALA A 284 -28.61 1.33 -58.69
CA ALA A 284 -27.56 0.33 -58.70
C ALA A 284 -26.16 0.98 -58.70
N GLY A 285 -25.25 0.45 -57.87
CA GLY A 285 -23.90 1.00 -57.68
C GLY A 285 -23.79 2.06 -56.58
N THR A 286 -24.89 2.44 -55.93
CA THR A 286 -24.89 3.36 -54.78
C THR A 286 -24.40 2.66 -53.50
N VAL A 287 -23.59 3.35 -52.70
CA VAL A 287 -23.23 2.90 -51.35
C VAL A 287 -24.36 3.28 -50.38
N VAL A 288 -24.81 2.33 -49.57
CA VAL A 288 -25.79 2.55 -48.52
C VAL A 288 -25.12 2.36 -47.17
N ASP A 289 -25.04 3.45 -46.40
CA ASP A 289 -24.55 3.39 -45.03
C ASP A 289 -25.64 2.82 -44.13
N VAL A 290 -25.33 1.69 -43.51
CA VAL A 290 -26.22 1.01 -42.57
C VAL A 290 -25.59 1.05 -41.18
N TYR A 291 -26.33 1.56 -40.21
CA TYR A 291 -25.89 1.66 -38.82
C TYR A 291 -27.07 1.49 -37.87
N ALA A 292 -26.77 1.32 -36.59
CA ALA A 292 -27.77 1.26 -35.53
C ALA A 292 -27.39 2.24 -34.42
N ASN A 293 -28.37 3.05 -33.99
CA ASN A 293 -28.27 3.79 -32.74
C ASN A 293 -28.78 2.88 -31.63
N VAL A 294 -27.91 2.55 -30.67
CA VAL A 294 -28.23 1.65 -29.56
C VAL A 294 -28.19 2.45 -28.27
N THR A 295 -29.30 2.44 -27.53
CA THR A 295 -29.37 3.07 -26.22
C THR A 295 -29.34 2.00 -25.13
N PHE A 296 -28.70 2.32 -24.01
CA PHE A 296 -28.59 1.46 -22.84
C PHE A 296 -29.31 2.07 -21.64
N TYR A 297 -29.65 1.23 -20.67
CA TYR A 297 -30.25 1.67 -19.42
C TYR A 297 -29.27 2.62 -18.71
N GLY A 298 -29.61 3.92 -18.68
CA GLY A 298 -28.80 4.93 -18.00
C GLY A 298 -27.77 5.68 -18.84
N GLY A 299 -27.66 5.38 -20.13
CA GLY A 299 -26.77 6.09 -21.06
C GLY A 299 -27.45 7.30 -21.69
N LEU A 300 -26.65 8.32 -22.00
CA LEU A 300 -26.97 9.28 -23.06
C LEU A 300 -26.61 8.68 -24.42
#